data_AF-A0A2E9JEA6-F1
#
_entry.id   AF-A0A2E9JEA6-F1
#
_cell.length_a   1.000
_cell.length_b   1.000
_cell.length_c   1.000
_cell.angle_alpha   90.00
_cell.angle_beta   90.00
_cell.angle_gamma   90.00
#
_symmetry.space_group_name_H-M   'P 1'
#
loop_
_entity.id
_entity.type
_entity.pdbx_description
1 polymer ?
#
loop_
_entity_poly.entity_id
_entity_poly.type
_entity_poly.pdbx_seq_one_letter_code
_entity_poly.pdbx_strand_id
1 'polypeptide(L)'
;MELVDVPIFLRDYVVDEFDRAFQELGLDRNDQSSDLVVTIAYEHVNLNPEQQDINPFVRPESITEELNYIAVIDISMRETTTGNQVWGGTISRMHFVTPGEYMHEDRARAAFLYTFRDLLNNYPIMD
;
A
#
# COMPACT_ATOMS: atom_id res chain seq x y z
N MET A 1 -7.99 -4.42 9.70
CA MET A 1 -6.88 -4.17 8.79
C MET A 1 -5.66 -3.84 9.61
N GLU A 2 -4.54 -4.45 9.29
CA GLU A 2 -3.23 -4.24 9.90
C GLU A 2 -2.34 -3.51 8.90
N LEU A 3 -1.59 -2.51 9.37
CA LEU A 3 -0.64 -1.76 8.55
C LEU A 3 0.77 -2.03 9.07
N VAL A 4 1.66 -2.48 8.19
CA VAL A 4 3.06 -2.79 8.50
C VAL A 4 3.96 -1.84 7.73
N ASP A 5 4.77 -1.06 8.43
CA ASP A 5 5.74 -0.12 7.86
C ASP A 5 5.19 0.94 6.89
N VAL A 6 3.85 1.06 6.80
CA VAL A 6 3.18 2.10 6.02
C VAL A 6 3.46 3.47 6.65
N PRO A 7 4.05 4.42 5.89
CA PRO A 7 4.30 5.77 6.37
C PRO A 7 3.03 6.44 6.88
N ILE A 8 3.13 7.15 8.02
CA ILE A 8 1.97 7.71 8.73
C ILE A 8 1.07 8.54 7.80
N PHE A 9 1.67 9.39 6.97
CA PHE A 9 0.94 10.26 6.05
C PHE A 9 0.22 9.50 4.91
N LEU A 10 0.53 8.23 4.68
CA LEU A 10 -0.16 7.39 3.68
C LEU A 10 -1.28 6.54 4.28
N ARG A 11 -1.30 6.34 5.61
CA ARG A 11 -2.16 5.35 6.26
C ARG A 11 -3.63 5.56 5.93
N ASP A 12 -4.13 6.78 6.11
CA ASP A 12 -5.55 7.08 5.91
C ASP A 12 -5.95 6.85 4.44
N TYR A 13 -5.14 7.32 3.48
CA TYR A 13 -5.42 7.12 2.06
C TYR A 13 -5.40 5.64 1.65
N VAL A 14 -4.41 4.89 2.12
CA VAL A 14 -4.26 3.47 1.79
C VAL A 14 -5.44 2.68 2.34
N VAL A 15 -5.86 2.95 3.57
CA VAL A 15 -7.01 2.28 4.20
C VAL A 15 -8.31 2.68 3.49
N ASP A 16 -8.58 3.98 3.35
CA ASP A 16 -9.82 4.50 2.77
C ASP A 16 -10.03 3.97 1.35
N GLU A 17 -9.01 4.07 0.50
CA GLU A 17 -9.15 3.72 -0.91
C GLU A 17 -9.14 2.20 -1.12
N PHE A 18 -8.47 1.43 -0.25
CA PHE A 18 -8.59 -0.03 -0.27
C PHE A 18 -9.99 -0.46 0.16
N ASP A 19 -10.49 0.03 1.30
CA ASP A 19 -11.82 -0.30 1.81
C ASP A 19 -12.89 0.07 0.79
N ARG A 20 -12.75 1.23 0.14
CA ARG A 20 -13.64 1.63 -0.96
C ARG A 20 -13.60 0.65 -2.14
N ALA A 21 -12.41 0.28 -2.62
CA ALA A 21 -12.28 -0.67 -3.73
C ALA A 21 -12.86 -2.05 -3.36
N PHE A 22 -12.69 -2.47 -2.10
CA PHE A 22 -13.21 -3.73 -1.58
C PHE A 22 -14.75 -3.71 -1.48
N GLN A 23 -15.33 -2.61 -1.00
CA GLN A 23 -16.78 -2.41 -0.95
C GLN A 23 -17.44 -2.35 -2.34
N GLU A 24 -16.74 -1.80 -3.34
CA GLU A 24 -17.24 -1.77 -4.72
C GLU A 24 -17.37 -3.17 -5.33
N LEU A 25 -16.68 -4.18 -4.78
CA LEU A 25 -16.86 -5.60 -5.12
C LEU A 25 -18.01 -6.26 -4.34
N GLY A 26 -18.75 -5.49 -3.52
CA GLY A 26 -19.82 -6.00 -2.67
C GLY A 26 -19.32 -6.63 -1.37
N LEU A 27 -18.04 -6.49 -1.03
CA LEU A 27 -17.46 -7.01 0.20
C LEU A 27 -17.49 -5.91 1.27
N ASP A 28 -18.34 -6.04 2.28
CA ASP A 28 -18.36 -5.11 3.41
C ASP A 28 -17.50 -5.64 4.57
N ARG A 29 -16.92 -4.69 5.31
CA ARG A 29 -16.17 -4.94 6.55
C ARG A 29 -17.10 -5.38 7.70
N ASN A 30 -18.43 -5.30 7.52
CA ASN A 30 -19.44 -5.36 8.57
C ASN A 30 -20.50 -6.47 8.43
N ASP A 31 -20.13 -7.70 8.04
CA ASP A 31 -21.05 -8.83 8.03
C ASP A 31 -20.77 -9.83 9.15
N GLN A 32 -20.78 -9.40 10.41
CA GLN A 32 -20.93 -10.24 11.64
C GLN A 32 -20.02 -11.49 11.83
N SER A 33 -19.09 -11.74 10.91
CA SER A 33 -18.00 -12.70 10.90
C SER A 33 -16.86 -12.06 10.11
N SER A 34 -16.00 -11.26 10.75
CA SER A 34 -14.75 -10.87 10.09
C SER A 34 -13.83 -12.08 10.07
N ASP A 35 -14.13 -13.02 9.18
CA ASP A 35 -13.32 -14.20 8.95
C ASP A 35 -12.00 -13.85 8.30
N LEU A 36 -11.75 -12.57 7.97
CA LEU A 36 -10.52 -12.11 7.32
C LEU A 36 -9.79 -11.02 8.08
N VAL A 37 -8.48 -11.20 8.22
CA VAL A 37 -7.50 -10.17 8.58
C VAL A 37 -6.78 -9.72 7.31
N VAL A 38 -7.03 -8.47 6.90
CA VAL A 38 -6.30 -7.81 5.81
C VAL A 38 -5.06 -7.13 6.38
N THR A 39 -3.88 -7.45 5.86
CA THR A 39 -2.60 -6.80 6.16
C THR A 39 -2.13 -6.05 4.93
N ILE A 40 -1.76 -4.78 5.08
CA ILE A 40 -1.10 -3.98 4.05
C ILE A 40 0.30 -3.62 4.57
N ALA A 41 1.32 -4.14 3.91
CA ALA A 41 2.72 -3.89 4.21
C ALA A 41 3.33 -2.97 3.15
N TYR A 42 4.18 -2.05 3.57
CA TYR A 42 4.93 -1.17 2.68
C TYR A 42 6.42 -1.46 2.81
N GLU A 43 7.10 -1.53 1.67
CA GLU A 43 8.56 -1.48 1.62
C GLU A 43 9.02 -0.56 0.49
N HIS A 44 10.30 -0.17 0.55
CA HIS A 44 10.96 0.47 -0.57
C HIS A 44 12.34 -0.12 -0.79
N VAL A 45 12.73 -0.18 -2.06
CA VAL A 45 14.08 -0.59 -2.47
C VAL A 45 14.69 0.56 -3.24
N ASN A 46 15.71 1.20 -2.66
CA ASN A 46 16.51 2.20 -3.36
C ASN A 46 17.26 1.53 -4.51
N LEU A 47 17.30 2.18 -5.68
CA LEU A 47 17.92 1.63 -6.89
C LEU A 47 19.40 2.01 -7.01
N ASN A 48 19.84 3.01 -6.27
CA ASN A 48 21.24 3.37 -6.14
C ASN A 48 21.85 2.69 -4.89
N PRO A 49 22.92 1.89 -5.01
CA PRO A 49 23.62 1.31 -3.88
C PRO A 49 24.13 2.33 -2.84
N GLU A 50 24.50 3.53 -3.28
CA GLU A 50 24.99 4.59 -2.38
C GLU A 50 23.85 5.22 -1.55
N GLN A 51 22.60 4.97 -1.94
CA GLN A 51 21.40 5.54 -1.34
C GLN A 51 20.60 4.52 -0.52
N GLN A 52 21.08 3.29 -0.32
CA GLN A 52 20.31 2.20 0.30
C GLN A 52 19.71 2.57 1.67
N ASP A 53 20.47 3.29 2.50
CA ASP A 53 20.07 3.65 3.86
C ASP A 53 19.24 4.94 3.93
N ILE A 54 18.94 5.58 2.79
CA ILE A 54 18.17 6.82 2.76
C ILE A 54 16.68 6.49 2.76
N ASN A 55 15.97 6.94 3.80
CA ASN A 55 14.52 6.91 3.83
C ASN A 55 13.93 8.03 2.93
N PRO A 56 13.16 7.70 1.88
CA PRO A 56 12.65 8.68 0.92
C PRO A 56 11.63 9.68 1.50
N PHE A 57 11.11 9.40 2.70
CA PHE A 57 10.10 10.22 3.38
C PHE A 57 10.69 11.18 4.42
N VAL A 58 11.94 10.96 4.80
CA VAL A 58 12.66 11.89 5.65
C VAL A 58 13.45 12.81 4.73
N ARG A 59 13.42 14.12 5.00
CA ARG A 59 14.29 15.08 4.32
C ARG A 59 15.45 15.39 5.27
N PRO A 60 16.63 14.77 5.12
CA PRO A 60 17.81 15.26 5.80
C PRO A 60 18.16 16.61 5.20
N GLU A 61 18.54 17.58 6.03
CA GLU A 61 18.92 18.93 5.58
C GLU A 61 20.08 18.91 4.55
N SER A 62 20.82 17.80 4.46
CA SER A 62 22.00 17.61 3.63
C SER A 62 21.78 16.88 2.30
N ILE A 63 20.60 16.32 2.01
CA ILE A 63 20.38 15.54 0.78
C ILE A 63 19.64 16.39 -0.25
N THR A 64 20.35 16.75 -1.31
CA THR A 64 19.82 17.46 -2.49
C THR A 64 19.73 16.57 -3.72
N GLU A 65 20.14 15.30 -3.60
CA GLU A 65 20.16 14.35 -4.71
C GLU A 65 18.77 13.76 -4.94
N GLU A 66 18.48 13.45 -6.21
CA GLU A 66 17.29 12.71 -6.59
C GLU A 66 17.40 11.27 -6.08
N LEU A 67 16.34 10.80 -5.43
CA LEU A 67 16.18 9.42 -5.00
C LEU A 67 15.39 8.64 -6.04
N ASN A 68 15.94 7.48 -6.38
CA ASN A 68 15.32 6.52 -7.27
C ASN A 68 15.04 5.26 -6.48
N TYR A 69 13.76 4.94 -6.30
CA TYR A 69 13.37 3.75 -5.53
C TYR A 69 12.12 3.08 -6.10
N ILE A 70 11.96 1.80 -5.80
CA ILE A 70 10.71 1.06 -6.03
C ILE A 70 9.96 1.06 -4.71
N ALA A 71 8.76 1.63 -4.69
CA ALA A 71 7.79 1.44 -3.62
C ALA A 71 7.03 0.14 -3.90
N VAL A 72 6.88 -0.70 -2.87
CA VAL A 72 6.09 -1.93 -2.94
C VAL A 72 5.05 -1.90 -1.83
N ILE A 73 3.83 -2.30 -2.18
CA ILE A 73 2.76 -2.57 -1.23
C ILE A 73 2.33 -4.01 -1.40
N ASP A 74 2.52 -4.80 -0.35
CA ASP A 74 2.02 -6.17 -0.26
C ASP A 74 0.72 -6.20 0.53
N ILE A 75 -0.29 -6.84 -0.04
CA ILE A 75 -1.59 -7.04 0.57
C ILE A 75 -1.77 -8.53 0.80
N SER A 76 -2.08 -8.90 2.04
CA SER A 76 -2.37 -10.28 2.42
C SER A 76 -3.72 -10.33 3.13
N MET A 77 -4.57 -11.26 2.73
CA MET A 77 -5.83 -11.56 3.39
C MET A 77 -5.74 -12.96 3.99
N ARG A 78 -5.89 -13.04 5.30
CA ARG A 78 -5.81 -14.30 6.05
C ARG A 78 -7.10 -14.61 6.77
N GLU A 79 -7.46 -15.88 6.83
CA GLU A 79 -8.56 -16.31 7.68
C GLU A 79 -8.25 -16.05 9.16
N THR A 80 -9.16 -15.41 9.89
CA THR A 80 -9.00 -15.12 11.33
C THR A 80 -8.94 -16.40 12.16
N THR A 81 -9.68 -17.44 11.76
CA THR A 81 -9.80 -18.70 12.49
C THR A 81 -8.59 -19.62 12.30
N THR A 82 -8.07 -19.71 11.08
CA THR A 82 -6.97 -20.63 10.73
C THR A 82 -5.62 -19.93 10.62
N GLY A 83 -5.61 -18.62 10.39
CA GLY A 83 -4.41 -17.84 10.05
C GLY A 83 -3.92 -18.05 8.62
N ASN A 84 -4.59 -18.88 7.81
CA ASN A 84 -4.17 -19.20 6.46
C ASN A 84 -4.40 -18.01 5.53
N GLN A 85 -3.42 -17.70 4.68
CA GLN A 85 -3.61 -16.75 3.60
C GLN A 85 -4.54 -17.33 2.54
N VAL A 86 -5.65 -16.64 2.29
CA VAL A 86 -6.63 -17.01 1.26
C VAL A 86 -6.46 -16.21 -0.01
N TRP A 87 -5.86 -15.01 0.10
CA TRP A 87 -5.57 -14.17 -1.04
C TRP A 87 -4.40 -13.25 -0.73
N GLY A 88 -3.67 -12.85 -1.77
CA GLY A 88 -2.69 -11.80 -1.68
C GLY A 88 -2.43 -11.15 -3.02
N GLY A 89 -1.90 -9.93 -2.97
CA GLY A 89 -1.56 -9.16 -4.16
C GLY A 89 -0.46 -8.16 -3.85
N THR A 90 0.33 -7.83 -4.87
CA THR A 90 1.45 -6.90 -4.75
C THR A 90 1.28 -5.76 -5.74
N ILE A 91 1.48 -4.54 -5.27
CA ILE A 91 1.56 -3.33 -6.08
C ILE A 91 3.01 -2.85 -6.03
N SER A 92 3.57 -2.46 -7.16
CA SER A 92 4.89 -1.82 -7.18
C SER A 92 4.90 -0.60 -8.10
N ARG A 93 5.68 0.41 -7.72
CA ARG A 93 5.86 1.62 -8.51
C ARG A 93 7.26 2.18 -8.36
N MET A 94 7.87 2.56 -9.47
CA MET A 94 9.15 3.27 -9.47
C MET A 94 8.93 4.77 -9.27
N HIS A 95 9.75 5.36 -8.41
CA HIS A 95 9.76 6.79 -8.08
C HIS A 95 11.12 7.41 -8.39
N PHE A 96 11.07 8.63 -8.92
CA PHE A 96 12.20 9.50 -9.24
C PHE A 96 11.87 10.85 -8.60
N VAL A 97 12.38 11.11 -7.39
CA VAL A 97 11.92 12.25 -6.57
C VAL A 97 13.05 12.84 -5.74
N THR A 98 13.03 14.14 -5.49
CA THR A 98 13.86 14.72 -4.43
C THR A 98 13.23 14.38 -3.06
N PRO A 99 14.02 14.00 -2.03
CA PRO A 99 13.49 13.73 -0.70
C PRO A 99 12.65 14.91 -0.18
N GLY A 100 11.43 14.61 0.26
CA GLY A 100 10.48 15.61 0.77
C GLY A 100 9.63 16.35 -0.28
N GLU A 101 9.90 16.25 -1.58
CA GLU A 101 9.04 16.84 -2.63
C GLU A 101 7.76 16.04 -2.87
N TYR A 102 7.76 14.74 -2.52
CA TYR A 102 6.71 13.80 -2.93
C TYR A 102 5.40 13.85 -2.11
N MET A 103 5.18 14.87 -1.28
CA MET A 103 3.96 15.00 -0.47
C MET A 103 2.77 15.55 -1.29
N HIS A 104 2.39 14.88 -2.37
CA HIS A 104 1.19 15.23 -3.16
C HIS A 104 0.01 14.32 -2.81
N GLU A 105 -0.62 14.62 -1.68
CA GLU A 105 -1.73 13.87 -1.07
C GLU A 105 -2.93 13.67 -2.00
N ASP A 106 -3.39 14.72 -2.70
CA ASP A 106 -4.61 14.65 -3.52
C ASP A 106 -4.46 13.76 -4.77
N ARG A 107 -3.29 13.78 -5.41
CA ARG A 107 -3.02 12.94 -6.59
C ARG A 107 -2.76 11.49 -6.19
N ALA A 108 -2.22 11.25 -5.00
CA ALA A 108 -1.95 9.92 -4.49
C ALA A 108 -3.25 9.14 -4.27
N ARG A 109 -4.28 9.79 -3.70
CA ARG A 109 -5.57 9.16 -3.39
C ARG A 109 -6.22 8.49 -4.61
N ALA A 110 -6.39 9.23 -5.71
CA ALA A 110 -7.00 8.69 -6.93
C ALA A 110 -6.17 7.55 -7.54
N ALA A 111 -4.84 7.64 -7.47
CA ALA A 111 -3.94 6.60 -7.96
C ALA A 111 -4.06 5.31 -7.13
N PHE A 112 -4.16 5.42 -5.81
CA PHE A 112 -4.37 4.27 -4.93
C PHE A 112 -5.68 3.55 -5.25
N LEU A 113 -6.80 4.28 -5.34
CA LEU A 113 -8.09 3.69 -5.66
C LEU A 113 -8.07 2.91 -6.98
N TYR A 114 -7.53 3.52 -8.05
CA TYR A 114 -7.44 2.85 -9.34
C TYR A 114 -6.58 1.58 -9.26
N THR A 115 -5.46 1.64 -8.55
CA THR A 115 -4.54 0.52 -8.43
C THR A 115 -5.14 -0.61 -7.59
N PHE A 116 -5.86 -0.31 -6.51
CA PHE A 116 -6.54 -1.31 -5.71
C PHE A 116 -7.69 -1.98 -6.47
N ARG A 117 -8.46 -1.23 -7.26
CA ARG A 117 -9.46 -1.82 -8.16
C ARG A 117 -8.82 -2.80 -9.14
N ASP A 118 -7.73 -2.38 -9.78
CA ASP A 118 -7.01 -3.25 -10.73
C ASP A 118 -6.49 -4.53 -10.05
N LEU A 119 -5.88 -4.38 -8.87
CA LEU A 119 -5.39 -5.51 -8.09
C LEU A 119 -6.53 -6.48 -7.70
N LEU A 120 -7.65 -5.93 -7.24
CA LEU A 120 -8.80 -6.69 -6.77
C LEU A 120 -9.67 -7.27 -7.90
N ASN A 121 -9.46 -6.89 -9.16
CA ASN A 121 -10.09 -7.59 -10.29
C ASN A 121 -9.71 -9.09 -10.33
N ASN A 122 -8.60 -9.48 -9.71
CA ASN A 122 -8.17 -10.88 -9.56
C ASN A 122 -8.63 -11.51 -8.23
N TYR A 123 -9.40 -10.80 -7.42
CA TYR A 123 -9.99 -11.35 -6.20
C TYR A 123 -11.15 -12.28 -6.58
N PRO A 124 -11.17 -13.54 -6.09
CA PRO A 124 -12.26 -14.44 -6.38
C PRO A 124 -13.55 -13.96 -5.72
N ILE A 125 -14.51 -13.50 -6.53
CA ILE A 125 -15.88 -13.26 -6.07
C ILE A 125 -16.50 -14.64 -5.84
N MET A 126 -16.90 -14.93 -4.60
CA MET A 126 -17.69 -16.14 -4.33
C MET A 126 -19.11 -15.89 -4.87
N ASP A 127 -19.51 -16.68 -5.88
CA ASP A 127 -20.90 -16.79 -6.36
C ASP A 127 -21.82 -17.41 -5.28
#